data_AF-Q6F9U2-F1
#
_entry.id   AF-Q6F9U2-F1
#
_cell.length_a   1.000
_cell.length_b   1.000
_cell.length_c   1.000
_cell.angle_alpha   90.00
_cell.angle_beta   90.00
_cell.angle_gamma   90.00
#
_symmetry.space_group_name_H-M   'P 1'
#
loop_
_entity.id
_entity.type
_entity.pdbx_description
1 polymer ?
#
loop_
_entity_poly.entity_id
_entity_poly.type
_entity_poly.pdbx_seq_one_letter_code
_entity_poly.pdbx_strand_id
1 'polypeptide(L)'
;MINLQIKIISMTRPESFAVKGYLHRSMMKAAYLWLPFFAIIILICSYFENYRFMLYGSVVALTYSLIIQSLKKKTTDLQFTQNAILIGQKEIQLSSVKNYNISLALNRFIILRIQTQNENEAVYIDQKEDLKITQFLSNALIPKQKQSYDYFLQYDHLILPFVGLIICALMYKLSYYIQYGF
;
A
#
# COMPACT_ATOMS: atom_id res chain seq x y z
N MET A 1 19.17 34.16 -40.77
CA MET A 1 18.83 32.72 -40.74
C MET A 1 19.14 32.21 -39.34
N ILE A 2 18.10 32.07 -38.52
CA ILE A 2 18.21 31.66 -37.12
C ILE A 2 18.45 30.15 -37.11
N ASN A 3 19.63 29.77 -36.65
CA ASN A 3 20.07 28.41 -36.48
C ASN A 3 19.24 27.80 -35.34
N LEU A 4 18.08 27.24 -35.67
CA LEU A 4 17.30 26.38 -34.79
C LEU A 4 18.18 25.15 -34.52
N GLN A 5 19.07 25.25 -33.53
CA GLN A 5 19.55 24.08 -32.84
C GLN A 5 18.35 23.45 -32.17
N ILE A 6 17.75 22.51 -32.89
CA ILE A 6 16.91 21.45 -32.39
C ILE A 6 17.70 20.88 -31.21
N LYS A 7 17.31 21.32 -30.01
CA LYS A 7 17.66 20.69 -28.75
C LYS A 7 17.00 19.32 -28.83
N ILE A 8 17.68 18.38 -29.48
CA ILE A 8 17.42 16.96 -29.37
C ILE A 8 17.55 16.72 -27.88
N ILE A 9 16.41 16.69 -27.19
CA ILE A 9 16.28 16.12 -25.87
C ILE A 9 16.78 14.70 -26.11
N SER A 10 18.02 14.44 -25.72
CA SER A 10 18.54 13.08 -25.71
C SER A 10 17.53 12.28 -24.91
N MET A 11 16.74 11.45 -25.59
CA MET A 11 15.96 10.40 -24.97
C MET A 11 16.99 9.48 -24.32
N THR A 12 17.38 9.82 -23.09
CA THR A 12 18.20 8.98 -22.25
C THR A 12 17.39 7.71 -22.05
N ARG A 13 17.90 6.61 -22.64
CA ARG A 13 17.28 5.29 -22.48
C ARG A 13 17.07 5.06 -20.98
N PRO A 14 15.90 4.57 -20.56
CA PRO A 14 15.66 4.32 -19.16
C PRO A 14 16.72 3.34 -18.63
N GLU A 15 17.53 3.80 -17.68
CA GLU A 15 18.50 2.95 -17.00
C GLU A 15 17.77 1.87 -16.22
N SER A 16 18.27 0.65 -16.27
CA SER A 16 17.67 -0.47 -15.55
C SER A 16 17.98 -0.38 -14.06
N PHE A 17 16.97 -0.53 -13.21
CA PHE A 17 17.15 -0.53 -11.76
C PHE A 17 16.22 -1.55 -11.09
N ALA A 18 16.63 -1.99 -9.90
CA ALA A 18 15.86 -2.92 -9.08
C ALA A 18 15.36 -2.22 -7.81
N VAL A 19 14.11 -2.48 -7.45
CA VAL A 19 13.46 -1.95 -6.25
C VAL A 19 12.73 -3.08 -5.54
N LYS A 20 12.70 -3.03 -4.21
CA LYS A 20 11.86 -3.93 -3.42
C LYS A 20 10.45 -3.38 -3.35
N GLY A 21 9.46 -4.23 -3.64
CA GLY A 21 8.06 -3.90 -3.43
C GLY A 21 7.26 -5.03 -2.79
N TYR A 22 6.00 -4.75 -2.49
CA TYR A 22 5.08 -5.66 -1.85
C TYR A 22 3.80 -5.73 -2.66
N LEU A 23 3.39 -6.94 -3.05
CA LEU A 23 2.13 -7.13 -3.78
C LEU A 23 0.94 -6.78 -2.88
N HIS A 24 0.01 -5.96 -3.40
CA HIS A 24 -1.15 -5.51 -2.63
C HIS A 24 -2.02 -6.66 -2.11
N ARG A 25 -2.22 -7.69 -2.94
CA ARG A 25 -2.99 -8.89 -2.56
C ARG A 25 -2.36 -9.64 -1.38
N SER A 26 -1.03 -9.69 -1.31
CA SER A 26 -0.30 -10.31 -0.20
C SER A 26 -0.45 -9.51 1.08
N MET A 27 -0.47 -8.19 0.98
CA MET A 27 -0.66 -7.28 2.10
C MET A 27 -2.07 -7.37 2.69
N MET A 28 -3.10 -7.36 1.84
CA MET A 28 -4.49 -7.52 2.28
C MET A 28 -4.74 -8.88 2.95
N LYS A 29 -4.26 -9.98 2.34
CA LYS A 29 -4.38 -11.32 2.96
C LYS A 29 -3.75 -11.39 4.34
N ALA A 30 -2.59 -10.76 4.53
CA ALA A 30 -1.94 -10.71 5.83
C ALA A 30 -2.81 -9.93 6.83
N ALA A 31 -3.32 -8.75 6.46
CA ALA A 31 -4.17 -7.95 7.35
C ALA A 31 -5.43 -8.71 7.80
N TYR A 32 -6.13 -9.37 6.86
CA TYR A 32 -7.33 -10.16 7.18
C TYR A 32 -7.05 -11.37 8.08
N LEU A 33 -5.89 -12.02 7.94
CA LEU A 33 -5.51 -13.17 8.77
C LEU A 33 -5.35 -12.79 10.25
N TRP A 34 -4.94 -11.55 10.53
CA TRP A 34 -4.72 -11.06 11.90
C TRP A 34 -6.01 -10.55 12.57
N LEU A 35 -7.06 -10.27 11.80
CA LEU A 35 -8.33 -9.70 12.28
C LEU A 35 -9.00 -10.54 13.39
N PRO A 36 -9.05 -11.89 13.31
CA PRO A 36 -9.60 -12.72 14.39
C PRO A 36 -8.78 -12.64 15.69
N PHE A 37 -7.45 -12.61 15.58
CA PHE A 37 -6.56 -12.46 16.75
C PHE A 37 -6.78 -11.12 17.43
N PHE A 38 -6.96 -10.04 16.67
CA PHE A 38 -7.31 -8.73 17.21
C PHE A 38 -8.62 -8.74 17.99
N ALA A 39 -9.66 -9.40 17.47
CA ALA A 39 -10.96 -9.47 18.15
C ALA A 39 -10.84 -10.13 19.54
N ILE A 40 -10.08 -11.21 19.65
CA ILE A 40 -9.82 -11.90 20.93
C ILE A 40 -9.07 -10.99 21.90
N ILE A 41 -8.02 -10.31 21.43
CA ILE A 41 -7.22 -9.42 22.28
C ILE A 41 -8.07 -8.24 22.76
N ILE A 42 -8.91 -7.67 21.89
CA ILE A 42 -9.84 -6.60 22.25
C ILE A 42 -10.78 -7.05 23.37
N LEU A 43 -11.34 -8.25 23.26
CA LEU A 43 -12.19 -8.86 24.30
C LEU A 43 -11.44 -8.99 25.64
N ILE A 44 -10.20 -9.46 25.63
CA ILE A 44 -9.39 -9.58 26.85
C ILE A 44 -9.09 -8.20 27.43
N CYS A 45 -8.68 -7.23 26.62
CA CYS A 45 -8.41 -5.86 27.08
C CYS A 45 -9.66 -5.18 27.65
N SER A 46 -10.86 -5.53 27.17
CA SER A 46 -12.12 -4.99 27.68
C SER A 46 -12.42 -5.37 29.13
N TYR A 47 -11.87 -6.50 29.61
CA TYR A 47 -11.98 -6.93 31.00
C TYR A 47 -11.13 -6.10 31.98
N PHE A 48 -10.13 -5.36 31.50
CA PHE A 48 -9.24 -4.54 32.33
C PHE A 48 -9.69 -3.08 32.31
N GLU A 49 -10.79 -2.76 33.01
CA GLU A 49 -11.46 -1.46 32.96
C GLU A 49 -10.51 -0.25 33.05
N ASN A 50 -9.63 -0.20 34.04
CA ASN A 50 -8.73 0.93 34.30
C ASN A 50 -7.56 1.04 33.31
N TYR A 51 -7.12 -0.08 32.71
CA TYR A 51 -5.96 -0.11 31.81
C TYR A 51 -6.34 -0.31 30.34
N ARG A 52 -7.64 -0.43 30.02
CA ARG A 52 -8.14 -0.82 28.69
C ARG A 52 -7.56 0.02 27.57
N PHE A 53 -7.44 1.34 27.77
CA PHE A 53 -6.96 2.25 26.73
C PHE A 53 -5.45 2.13 26.48
N MET A 54 -4.66 1.93 27.55
CA MET A 54 -3.22 1.65 27.40
C MET A 54 -3.01 0.29 26.74
N LEU A 55 -3.79 -0.72 27.12
CA LEU A 55 -3.74 -2.06 26.53
C LEU A 55 -4.17 -2.03 25.05
N TYR A 56 -5.23 -1.32 24.68
CA TYR A 56 -5.61 -1.12 23.28
C TYR A 56 -4.51 -0.44 22.48
N GLY A 57 -3.94 0.66 23.00
CA GLY A 57 -2.86 1.38 22.31
C GLY A 57 -1.63 0.50 22.08
N SER A 58 -1.23 -0.26 23.10
CA SER A 58 -0.07 -1.15 23.01
C SER A 58 -0.32 -2.33 22.07
N VAL A 59 -1.49 -2.97 22.11
CA VAL A 59 -1.87 -4.04 21.18
C VAL A 59 -1.88 -3.53 19.74
N VAL A 60 -2.53 -2.39 19.48
CA VAL A 60 -2.56 -1.79 18.14
C VAL A 60 -1.14 -1.50 17.65
N ALA A 61 -0.28 -0.92 18.48
CA ALA A 61 1.10 -0.62 18.11
C ALA A 61 1.93 -1.89 17.82
N LEU A 62 1.76 -2.94 18.63
CA LEU A 62 2.50 -4.19 18.54
C LEU A 62 2.07 -4.96 17.30
N THR A 63 0.77 -5.05 17.03
CA THR A 63 0.29 -5.75 15.83
C THR A 63 0.57 -4.96 14.56
N TYR A 64 0.50 -3.63 14.58
CA TYR A 64 0.96 -2.81 13.46
C TYR A 64 2.44 -3.06 13.15
N SER A 65 3.28 -3.16 14.18
CA SER A 65 4.70 -3.51 14.04
C SER A 65 4.89 -4.92 13.46
N LEU A 66 4.11 -5.91 13.92
CA LEU A 66 4.14 -7.28 13.40
C LEU A 66 3.69 -7.36 11.93
N ILE A 67 2.65 -6.61 11.55
CA ILE A 67 2.20 -6.53 10.16
C ILE A 67 3.32 -5.95 9.30
N ILE A 68 3.94 -4.83 9.71
CA ILE A 68 5.08 -4.25 8.98
C ILE A 68 6.25 -5.24 8.88
N GLN A 69 6.56 -5.96 9.94
CA GLN A 69 7.68 -6.91 9.97
C GLN A 69 7.40 -8.15 9.09
N SER A 70 6.16 -8.63 9.08
CA SER A 70 5.72 -9.71 8.21
C SER A 70 5.73 -9.28 6.74
N LEU A 71 5.34 -8.03 6.45
CA LEU A 71 5.44 -7.45 5.12
C LEU A 71 6.89 -7.42 4.66
N LYS A 72 7.83 -6.92 5.47
CA LYS A 72 9.27 -6.92 5.17
C LYS A 72 9.85 -8.29 4.78
N LYS A 73 9.27 -9.40 5.26
CA LYS A 73 9.69 -10.76 4.90
C LYS A 73 9.15 -11.25 3.55
N LYS A 74 8.07 -10.63 3.04
CA LYS A 74 7.41 -10.97 1.76
C LYS A 74 7.70 -9.93 0.68
N THR A 75 8.93 -9.41 0.63
CA THR A 75 9.36 -8.53 -0.45
C THR A 75 9.39 -9.30 -1.77
N THR A 76 8.88 -8.66 -2.82
CA THR A 76 9.04 -9.07 -4.20
C THR A 76 10.02 -8.11 -4.86
N ASP A 77 11.01 -8.64 -5.58
CA ASP A 77 11.92 -7.81 -6.35
C ASP A 77 11.17 -7.31 -7.60
N LEU A 78 11.13 -5.98 -7.76
CA LEU A 78 10.75 -5.32 -9.00
C LEU A 78 12.00 -4.94 -9.76
N GLN A 79 12.10 -5.34 -11.01
CA GLN A 79 13.17 -4.90 -11.89
C GLN A 79 12.56 -4.12 -13.06
N PHE A 80 12.99 -2.87 -13.18
CA PHE A 80 12.64 -2.00 -14.29
C PHE A 80 13.75 -2.16 -15.33
N THR A 81 13.41 -2.72 -16.48
CA THR A 81 14.34 -2.93 -17.61
C THR A 81 13.91 -2.06 -18.79
N GLN A 82 14.74 -1.96 -19.82
CA GLN A 82 14.47 -1.07 -20.96
C GLN A 82 13.12 -1.35 -21.65
N ASN A 83 12.66 -2.60 -21.65
CA ASN A 83 11.48 -3.03 -22.40
C ASN A 83 10.36 -3.61 -21.52
N ALA A 84 10.65 -3.93 -20.27
CA ALA A 84 9.72 -4.63 -19.39
C ALA A 84 9.89 -4.26 -17.91
N ILE A 85 8.83 -4.47 -17.15
CA ILE A 85 8.82 -4.41 -15.69
C ILE A 85 8.63 -5.84 -15.20
N LEU A 86 9.64 -6.38 -14.51
CA LEU A 86 9.58 -7.69 -13.86
C LEU A 86 9.08 -7.50 -12.44
N ILE A 87 8.02 -8.21 -12.06
CA ILE A 87 7.43 -8.23 -10.72
C ILE A 87 7.52 -9.67 -10.21
N GLY A 88 8.60 -10.02 -9.51
CA GLY A 88 8.89 -11.40 -9.12
C GLY A 88 9.13 -12.28 -10.35
N GLN A 89 8.23 -13.22 -10.63
CA GLN A 89 8.30 -14.09 -11.82
C GLN A 89 7.47 -13.59 -13.00
N LYS A 90 6.70 -12.51 -12.82
CA LYS A 90 5.81 -11.97 -13.85
C LYS A 90 6.52 -10.88 -14.64
N GLU A 91 6.51 -10.99 -15.96
CA GLU A 91 7.02 -9.97 -16.86
C GLU A 91 5.87 -9.15 -17.47
N ILE A 92 5.98 -7.82 -17.38
CA ILE A 92 5.05 -6.88 -18.00
C ILE A 92 5.81 -6.07 -19.04
N GLN A 93 5.54 -6.29 -20.32
CA GLN A 93 6.14 -5.50 -21.38
C GLN A 93 5.61 -4.05 -21.34
N LEU A 94 6.52 -3.07 -21.43
CA LEU A 94 6.17 -1.65 -21.40
C LEU A 94 5.21 -1.26 -22.54
N SER A 95 5.34 -1.90 -23.70
CA SER A 95 4.45 -1.74 -24.85
C SER A 95 2.99 -2.08 -24.55
N SER A 96 2.74 -2.97 -23.58
CA SER A 96 1.40 -3.39 -23.16
C SER A 96 0.77 -2.48 -22.10
N VAL A 97 1.56 -1.56 -21.52
CA VAL A 97 1.12 -0.67 -20.46
C VAL A 97 0.37 0.51 -21.08
N LYS A 98 -0.91 0.68 -20.68
CA LYS A 98 -1.75 1.79 -21.13
C LYS A 98 -1.46 3.07 -20.35
N ASN A 99 -1.34 2.95 -19.04
CA ASN A 99 -1.11 4.06 -18.13
C ASN A 99 -0.59 3.54 -16.78
N TYR A 100 -0.16 4.47 -15.93
CA TYR A 100 0.19 4.19 -14.55
C TYR A 100 -0.40 5.23 -13.60
N ASN A 101 -0.58 4.85 -12.33
CA ASN A 101 -0.90 5.76 -11.25
C ASN A 101 0.02 5.50 -10.05
N ILE A 102 0.36 6.56 -9.31
CA ILE A 102 1.12 6.48 -8.07
C ILE A 102 0.32 7.22 -6.99
N SER A 103 -0.11 6.48 -5.97
CA SER A 103 -0.86 7.02 -4.84
C SER A 103 -0.12 6.79 -3.51
N LEU A 104 -0.17 7.77 -2.60
CA LEU A 104 0.29 7.59 -1.23
C LEU A 104 -0.69 6.68 -0.49
N ALA A 105 -0.23 5.53 -0.01
CA ALA A 105 -1.10 4.61 0.74
C ALA A 105 -0.75 4.53 2.23
N LEU A 106 0.54 4.71 2.56
CA LEU A 106 1.08 4.72 3.91
C LEU A 106 2.19 5.76 3.98
N ASN A 107 2.45 6.35 5.14
CA ASN A 107 3.42 7.44 5.34
C ASN A 107 4.88 7.14 4.88
N ARG A 108 5.19 5.90 4.49
CA ARG A 108 6.49 5.47 3.96
C ARG A 108 6.42 4.68 2.65
N PHE A 109 5.21 4.40 2.14
CA PHE A 109 5.02 3.58 0.95
C PHE A 109 4.07 4.25 -0.04
N ILE A 110 4.46 4.20 -1.31
CA ILE A 110 3.62 4.52 -2.46
C ILE A 110 3.02 3.23 -3.02
N ILE A 111 1.81 3.28 -3.56
CA ILE A 111 1.29 2.22 -4.42
C ILE A 111 1.52 2.65 -5.86
N LEU A 112 2.31 1.87 -6.59
CA LEU A 112 2.39 1.92 -8.03
C LEU A 112 1.31 1.00 -8.62
N ARG A 113 0.39 1.58 -9.38
CA ARG A 113 -0.61 0.86 -10.17
C ARG A 113 -0.22 0.92 -11.63
N ILE A 114 -0.13 -0.24 -12.26
CA ILE A 114 0.17 -0.40 -13.68
C ILE A 114 -1.06 -1.00 -14.33
N GLN A 115 -1.66 -0.26 -15.27
CA GLN A 115 -2.76 -0.76 -16.07
C GLN A 115 -2.24 -1.21 -17.42
N THR A 116 -2.38 -2.49 -17.71
CA THR A 116 -2.07 -3.07 -19.02
C THR A 116 -3.34 -3.21 -19.86
N GLN A 117 -3.23 -3.75 -21.08
CA GLN A 117 -4.40 -4.06 -21.89
C GLN A 117 -5.34 -5.09 -21.25
N ASN A 118 -4.80 -6.03 -20.48
CA ASN A 118 -5.53 -7.20 -19.98
C ASN A 118 -5.74 -7.17 -18.46
N GLU A 119 -4.86 -6.51 -17.71
CA GLU A 119 -4.76 -6.65 -16.27
C GLU A 119 -4.33 -5.36 -15.57
N ASN A 120 -4.74 -5.23 -14.31
CA ASN A 120 -4.32 -4.16 -13.41
C ASN A 120 -3.45 -4.75 -12.31
N GLU A 121 -2.22 -4.27 -12.20
CA GLU A 121 -1.27 -4.67 -11.15
C GLU A 121 -1.04 -3.53 -10.17
N ALA A 122 -0.96 -3.86 -8.88
CA ALA A 122 -0.76 -2.89 -7.80
C ALA A 122 0.33 -3.37 -6.84
N VAL A 123 1.36 -2.54 -6.70
CA VAL A 123 2.56 -2.86 -5.92
C VAL A 123 2.91 -1.71 -4.99
N TYR A 124 3.14 -2.02 -3.72
CA TYR A 124 3.65 -1.07 -2.75
C TYR A 124 5.17 -0.97 -2.86
N ILE A 125 5.69 0.24 -2.92
CA ILE A 125 7.11 0.54 -3.09
C ILE A 125 7.50 1.61 -2.06
N ASP A 126 8.76 1.62 -1.61
CA ASP A 126 9.25 2.68 -0.72
C ASP A 126 9.10 4.05 -1.41
N GLN A 127 8.57 5.03 -0.68
CA GLN A 127 8.34 6.37 -1.19
C GLN A 127 9.61 7.04 -1.71
N LYS A 128 10.80 6.66 -1.21
CA LYS A 128 12.08 7.20 -1.70
C LYS A 128 12.34 6.93 -3.19
N GLU A 129 11.69 5.92 -3.75
CA GLU A 129 11.88 5.49 -5.14
C GLU A 129 10.89 6.14 -6.11
N ASP A 130 9.96 6.98 -5.61
CA ASP A 130 8.90 7.65 -6.40
C ASP A 130 9.47 8.42 -7.60
N LEU A 131 10.50 9.24 -7.35
CA LEU A 131 11.12 10.06 -8.39
C LEU A 131 11.75 9.20 -9.50
N LYS A 132 12.46 8.13 -9.13
CA LYS A 132 13.12 7.24 -10.11
C LYS A 132 12.10 6.51 -10.97
N ILE A 133 11.03 6.00 -10.36
CA ILE A 133 9.95 5.29 -11.06
C ILE A 133 9.20 6.25 -11.98
N THR A 134 8.86 7.44 -11.50
CA THR A 134 8.17 8.47 -12.29
C THR A 134 9.02 8.88 -13.50
N GLN A 135 10.33 9.08 -13.32
CA GLN A 135 11.25 9.40 -14.43
C GLN A 135 11.33 8.26 -15.44
N PHE A 136 11.47 7.02 -14.98
CA PHE A 136 11.53 5.84 -15.84
C PHE A 136 10.28 5.69 -16.72
N LEU A 137 9.09 5.78 -16.12
CA LEU A 137 7.82 5.62 -16.85
C LEU A 137 7.55 6.80 -17.79
N SER A 138 7.97 8.01 -17.41
CA SER A 138 7.90 9.18 -18.28
C SER A 138 8.83 9.05 -19.49
N ASN A 139 10.04 8.53 -19.30
CA ASN A 139 10.99 8.27 -20.39
C ASN A 139 10.49 7.17 -21.34
N ALA A 140 9.74 6.20 -20.81
CA ALA A 140 9.04 5.18 -21.58
C ALA A 140 7.75 5.70 -22.27
N LEU A 141 7.43 6.99 -22.17
CA LEU A 141 6.24 7.64 -22.74
C LEU A 141 4.91 7.06 -22.22
N ILE A 142 4.90 6.48 -21.03
CA ILE A 142 3.69 5.92 -20.42
C ILE A 142 2.93 7.07 -19.72
N PRO A 143 1.66 7.30 -20.04
CA PRO A 143 0.91 8.40 -19.45
C PRO A 143 0.57 8.13 -17.97
N LYS A 144 0.75 9.16 -17.13
CA LYS A 144 0.30 9.16 -15.73
C LYS A 144 -1.20 9.47 -15.68
N GLN A 145 -2.00 8.57 -15.13
CA GLN A 145 -3.43 8.79 -14.90
C GLN A 145 -3.66 9.13 -13.43
N LYS A 146 -4.12 10.35 -13.15
CA LYS A 146 -4.58 10.71 -11.79
C LYS A 146 -5.95 10.06 -11.55
N GLN A 147 -6.10 9.30 -10.47
CA GLN A 147 -7.41 8.81 -10.06
C GLN A 147 -7.97 9.73 -8.96
N SER A 148 -9.21 10.19 -9.15
CA SER A 148 -9.92 11.00 -8.13
C SER A 148 -10.06 10.28 -6.78
N TYR A 149 -10.02 8.94 -6.78
CA TYR A 149 -10.13 8.08 -5.60
C TYR A 149 -8.83 7.93 -4.80
N ASP A 150 -7.72 8.56 -5.24
CA ASP A 150 -6.43 8.48 -4.55
C ASP A 150 -6.50 9.04 -3.12
N TYR A 151 -7.38 10.03 -2.86
CA TYR A 151 -7.63 10.51 -1.51
C TYR A 151 -8.23 9.43 -0.60
N PHE A 152 -9.18 8.63 -1.09
CA PHE A 152 -9.79 7.57 -0.30
C PHE A 152 -8.78 6.48 0.04
N LEU A 153 -7.94 6.10 -0.93
CA LEU A 153 -6.86 5.13 -0.75
C LEU A 153 -5.76 5.60 0.21
N GLN A 154 -5.51 6.91 0.26
CA GLN A 154 -4.62 7.49 1.25
C GLN A 154 -5.13 7.26 2.68
N TYR A 155 -6.45 7.12 2.89
CA TYR A 155 -7.04 6.89 4.20
C TYR A 155 -7.53 5.45 4.42
N ASP A 156 -7.34 4.53 3.46
CA ASP A 156 -7.80 3.14 3.57
C ASP A 156 -7.17 2.42 4.79
N HIS A 157 -5.93 2.77 5.13
CA HIS A 157 -5.26 2.27 6.34
C HIS A 157 -5.89 2.78 7.66
N LEU A 158 -6.66 3.87 7.63
CA LEU A 158 -7.40 4.39 8.78
C LEU A 158 -8.79 3.75 8.92
N ILE A 159 -9.33 3.13 7.86
CA ILE A 159 -10.64 2.46 7.89
C ILE A 159 -10.61 1.30 8.88
N LEU A 160 -9.54 0.51 8.89
CA LEU A 160 -9.40 -0.67 9.76
C LEU A 160 -9.38 -0.30 11.26
N PRO A 161 -8.60 0.69 11.72
CA PRO A 161 -8.72 1.26 13.06
C PRO A 161 -10.12 1.80 13.39
N PHE A 162 -10.77 2.48 12.44
CA PHE A 162 -12.09 3.07 12.64
C PHE A 162 -13.18 2.01 12.83
N VAL A 163 -13.16 0.96 12.00
CA VAL A 163 -14.04 -0.21 12.14
C VAL A 163 -13.76 -0.93 13.46
N GLY A 164 -12.48 -1.07 13.84
CA GLY A 164 -12.09 -1.62 15.15
C GLY A 164 -12.70 -0.83 16.31
N LEU A 165 -12.65 0.51 16.28
CA LEU A 165 -13.27 1.37 17.29
C LEU A 165 -14.78 1.20 17.36
N ILE A 166 -15.46 1.07 16.21
CA ILE A 166 -16.91 0.82 16.15
C ILE A 166 -17.24 -0.54 16.79
N ILE A 167 -16.48 -1.59 16.47
CA ILE A 167 -16.66 -2.92 17.06
C ILE A 167 -16.42 -2.87 18.58
N CYS A 168 -15.37 -2.19 19.05
CA CYS A 168 -15.12 -1.98 20.48
C CYS A 168 -16.29 -1.25 21.17
N ALA A 169 -16.83 -0.21 20.54
CA ALA A 169 -17.96 0.55 21.07
C ALA A 169 -19.24 -0.31 21.15
N LEU A 170 -19.51 -1.11 20.12
CA LEU A 170 -20.64 -2.04 20.08
C LEU A 170 -20.51 -3.13 21.15
N MET A 171 -19.32 -3.73 21.28
CA MET A 171 -19.04 -4.75 22.30
C MET A 171 -19.13 -4.17 23.71
N TYR A 172 -18.65 -2.95 23.93
CA TYR A 172 -18.80 -2.26 25.21
C TYR A 172 -20.26 -2.01 25.56
N LYS A 173 -21.06 -1.49 24.60
CA LYS A 173 -22.48 -1.26 24.81
C LYS A 173 -23.24 -2.56 25.09
N LEU A 174 -22.89 -3.65 24.40
CA LEU A 174 -23.47 -4.97 24.62
C LEU A 174 -23.10 -5.53 26.00
N SER A 175 -21.83 -5.44 26.40
CA SER A 175 -21.37 -5.86 27.73
C SER A 175 -22.10 -5.09 28.85
N TYR A 176 -22.19 -3.77 28.72
CA TYR A 176 -22.88 -2.92 29.69
C TYR A 176 -24.37 -3.26 29.78
N TYR A 177 -25.04 -3.52 28.65
CA TYR A 177 -26.43 -3.94 28.63
C TYR A 177 -26.63 -5.31 29.30
N ILE A 178 -25.71 -6.25 29.14
CA ILE A 178 -25.78 -7.58 29.78
C ILE A 178 -25.54 -7.47 31.30
N GLN A 179 -24.60 -6.62 31.74
CA GLN A 179 -24.24 -6.49 33.16
C GLN A 179 -25.18 -5.61 33.98
N TYR A 180 -25.75 -4.56 33.39
CA TYR A 180 -26.52 -3.53 34.11
C TYR A 180 -27.92 -3.30 33.54
N GLY A 181 -28.31 -4.00 32.47
CA GLY A 181 -29.62 -3.91 31.84
C GLY A 181 -30.66 -4.90 32.38
N PHE A 182 -30.34 -5.63 33.46
CA PHE A 182 -31.25 -6.46 34.26
C PHE A 182 -31.26 -5.98 35.71
#